data_AF-E1X3R7-F1
#
_entry.id   AF-E1X3R7-F1
#
_cell.length_a   1.000
_cell.length_b   1.000
_cell.length_c   1.000
_cell.angle_alpha   90.00
_cell.angle_beta   90.00
_cell.angle_gamma   90.00
#
_symmetry.space_group_name_H-M   'P 1'
#
loop_
_entity.id
_entity.type
_entity.pdbx_description
1 polymer ?
#
loop_
_entity_poly.entity_id
_entity_poly.type
_entity_poly.pdbx_seq_one_letter_code
_entity_poly.pdbx_strand_id
1 'polypeptide(L)'
;MSVIKILLLLFISSLSTLAYEVSIEGEGSLKNCSASPDENFIYCKNNKGEDFLLKGDGWEYSAFKRDTSGGYHKVDVYSIYKDSQTLFAARLDMDSFLEERERPKYLGPLHQYINNDRYIYSDFLKEDLKILYSFDNEELKKFYQDSKAEIEARRDALENSFTANQFKASMSDGKELNCKRDNNQCPLLQCGEDAEGNQRVIFKNNSATFIYLESFSFKNGQFSVPNEEVISLSDIDGRELIKFNEAEDKVFSDQMTVPSSFRHNPRLFNAFKAPGQASFISSQISMCSDELKNSIQNLIEKVQEDLNNEVMLQYIALSKGILESNFVNKDSIAGITCHHQGAFYTPEAYQRAQELQAIDGDIITPEQAMDLFKRARAREDIAWNYTFDGCYARAHLMAKMFEDEGVRVDKAWLRGSLQIPGEAKGMTWGYHVAPMVYVRGANGEVKQMIIDPSVSSAPISPSEWAETMGVEFEQTEKVSYPTPSNTSFYNKTSFSVTNTTPYWPEYNERLSEEEKMDMAKSRMIEFGAAPSQSEEWESWQE
;
A
#
# COMPACT_ATOMS: atom_id res chain seq x y z
N MET A 1 -67.36 -11.35 -15.13
CA MET A 1 -65.91 -11.12 -15.29
C MET A 1 -65.27 -12.47 -15.60
N SER A 2 -64.72 -12.63 -16.81
CA SER A 2 -64.32 -13.94 -17.35
C SER A 2 -63.12 -14.51 -16.61
N VAL A 3 -63.18 -15.81 -16.30
CA VAL A 3 -62.12 -16.66 -15.70
C VAL A 3 -60.78 -16.50 -16.42
N ILE A 4 -60.79 -16.11 -17.70
CA ILE A 4 -59.60 -15.81 -18.50
C ILE A 4 -58.80 -14.61 -17.96
N LYS A 5 -59.46 -13.57 -17.40
CA LYS A 5 -58.73 -12.42 -16.81
C LYS A 5 -58.07 -12.78 -15.47
N ILE A 6 -58.64 -13.72 -14.71
CA ILE A 6 -58.07 -14.20 -13.44
C ILE A 6 -56.89 -15.15 -13.71
N LEU A 7 -56.98 -16.01 -14.74
CA LEU A 7 -55.87 -16.83 -15.20
C LEU A 7 -54.72 -15.99 -15.78
N LEU A 8 -55.00 -14.91 -16.52
CA LEU A 8 -53.96 -13.99 -17.01
C LEU A 8 -53.28 -13.23 -15.86
N LEU A 9 -54.04 -12.81 -14.84
CA LEU A 9 -53.48 -12.18 -13.62
C LEU A 9 -52.68 -13.17 -12.76
N LEU A 10 -53.10 -14.44 -12.68
CA LEU A 10 -52.37 -15.50 -11.98
C LEU A 10 -51.08 -15.91 -12.71
N PHE A 11 -51.09 -15.91 -14.06
CA PHE A 11 -49.88 -16.15 -14.86
C PHE A 11 -48.89 -14.98 -14.81
N ILE A 12 -49.39 -13.74 -14.68
CA ILE A 12 -48.54 -12.55 -14.49
C ILE A 12 -47.99 -12.51 -13.06
N SER A 13 -48.71 -13.04 -12.05
CA SER A 13 -48.19 -13.15 -10.68
C SER A 13 -47.27 -14.36 -10.43
N SER A 14 -47.26 -15.38 -11.30
CA SER A 14 -46.35 -16.53 -11.18
C SER A 14 -45.03 -16.35 -11.95
N LEU A 15 -44.88 -15.22 -12.65
CA LEU A 15 -43.59 -14.73 -13.15
C LEU A 15 -43.02 -13.68 -12.18
N SER A 16 -43.17 -13.92 -10.88
CA SER A 16 -42.26 -13.35 -9.88
C SER A 16 -40.89 -13.94 -10.15
N THR A 17 -40.19 -13.38 -11.14
CA THR A 17 -38.76 -13.54 -11.34
C THR A 17 -38.13 -13.31 -9.98
N LEU A 18 -37.50 -14.35 -9.43
CA LEU A 18 -36.78 -14.30 -8.16
C LEU A 18 -35.90 -13.05 -8.19
N ALA A 19 -36.25 -12.05 -7.38
CA ALA A 19 -35.60 -10.76 -7.46
C ALA A 19 -34.33 -10.85 -6.62
N TYR A 20 -33.21 -11.05 -7.30
CA TYR A 20 -31.90 -10.93 -6.68
C TYR A 20 -31.60 -9.45 -6.44
N GLU A 21 -31.19 -9.14 -5.22
CA GLU A 21 -30.66 -7.83 -4.84
C GLU A 21 -29.17 -8.00 -4.50
N VAL A 22 -28.32 -7.39 -5.31
CA VAL A 22 -26.87 -7.57 -5.25
C VAL A 22 -26.21 -6.24 -4.90
N SER A 23 -25.41 -6.21 -3.83
CA SER A 23 -24.58 -5.07 -3.45
C SER A 23 -23.14 -5.33 -3.89
N ILE A 24 -22.57 -4.42 -4.66
CA ILE A 24 -21.23 -4.50 -5.25
C ILE A 24 -20.52 -3.18 -5.04
N GLU A 25 -19.20 -3.23 -4.98
CA GLU A 25 -18.34 -2.06 -4.88
C GLU A 25 -18.63 -0.96 -5.92
N GLY A 26 -18.71 0.28 -5.44
CA GLY A 26 -18.84 1.48 -6.28
C GLY A 26 -20.21 1.62 -6.96
N GLU A 27 -21.11 0.68 -6.73
CA GLU A 27 -22.44 0.65 -7.29
C GLU A 27 -23.49 0.58 -6.18
N GLY A 28 -24.69 1.11 -6.45
CA GLY A 28 -25.82 0.85 -5.57
C GLY A 28 -26.30 -0.60 -5.67
N SER A 29 -27.35 -0.92 -4.92
CA SER A 29 -28.05 -2.21 -5.04
C SER A 29 -28.52 -2.44 -6.49
N LEU A 30 -28.02 -3.52 -7.10
CA LEU A 30 -28.42 -4.01 -8.42
C LEU A 30 -29.66 -4.89 -8.27
N LYS A 31 -30.73 -4.53 -8.96
CA LYS A 31 -32.05 -5.18 -8.85
C LYS A 31 -32.49 -5.92 -10.12
N ASN A 32 -31.82 -5.67 -11.24
CA ASN A 32 -32.10 -6.32 -12.52
C ASN A 32 -31.14 -7.49 -12.72
N CYS A 33 -31.28 -8.49 -11.86
CA CYS A 33 -30.38 -9.63 -11.78
C CYS A 33 -31.09 -10.93 -12.15
N SER A 34 -30.38 -11.82 -12.82
CA SER A 34 -30.84 -13.16 -13.23
C SER A 34 -29.75 -14.18 -12.92
N ALA A 35 -30.14 -15.38 -12.48
CA ALA A 35 -29.20 -16.41 -12.07
C ALA A 35 -29.25 -17.65 -12.98
N SER A 36 -28.15 -18.40 -13.04
CA SER A 36 -28.14 -19.77 -13.58
C SER A 36 -28.99 -20.71 -12.71
N PRO A 37 -29.43 -21.88 -13.22
CA PRO A 37 -30.26 -22.81 -12.46
C PRO A 37 -29.64 -23.33 -11.15
N ASP A 38 -28.31 -23.38 -11.08
CA ASP A 38 -27.54 -23.76 -9.89
C ASP A 38 -27.12 -22.55 -9.03
N GLU A 39 -27.51 -21.35 -9.42
CA GLU A 39 -27.21 -20.06 -8.76
C GLU A 39 -25.71 -19.73 -8.65
N ASN A 40 -24.86 -20.51 -9.32
CA ASN A 40 -23.42 -20.28 -9.35
C ASN A 40 -23.04 -19.07 -10.20
N PHE A 41 -23.89 -18.64 -11.13
CA PHE A 41 -23.69 -17.44 -11.93
C PHE A 41 -24.87 -16.50 -11.78
N ILE A 42 -24.59 -15.22 -11.51
CA ILE A 42 -25.60 -14.16 -11.48
C ILE A 42 -25.19 -13.07 -12.44
N TYR A 43 -26.08 -12.73 -13.36
CA TYR A 43 -25.92 -11.64 -14.31
C TYR A 43 -26.82 -10.47 -13.93
N CYS A 44 -26.25 -9.29 -13.80
CA CYS A 44 -26.96 -8.06 -13.44
C CYS A 44 -26.68 -6.94 -14.43
N LYS A 45 -27.62 -5.99 -14.53
CA LYS A 45 -27.42 -4.69 -15.19
C LYS A 45 -27.71 -3.54 -14.25
N ASN A 46 -26.87 -2.50 -14.30
CA ASN A 46 -27.17 -1.24 -13.62
C ASN A 46 -27.94 -0.27 -14.53
N ASN A 47 -28.34 0.88 -13.98
CA ASN A 47 -29.08 1.91 -14.72
C ASN A 47 -28.24 2.65 -15.79
N LYS A 48 -26.91 2.50 -15.74
CA LYS A 48 -25.98 3.06 -16.74
C LYS A 48 -25.86 2.14 -17.97
N GLY A 49 -26.43 0.94 -17.92
CA GLY A 49 -26.30 -0.07 -18.96
C GLY A 49 -24.99 -0.86 -18.88
N GLU A 50 -24.33 -0.86 -17.72
CA GLU A 50 -23.16 -1.69 -17.46
C GLU A 50 -23.62 -3.09 -17.05
N ASP A 51 -22.86 -4.09 -17.51
CA ASP A 51 -23.12 -5.50 -17.28
C ASP A 51 -22.24 -6.03 -16.16
N PHE A 52 -22.79 -6.92 -15.32
CA PHE A 52 -22.07 -7.54 -14.22
C PHE A 52 -22.27 -9.05 -14.30
N LEU A 53 -21.18 -9.81 -14.14
CA LEU A 53 -21.23 -11.26 -13.97
C LEU A 53 -20.57 -11.63 -12.65
N LEU A 54 -21.36 -12.26 -11.79
CA LEU A 54 -20.93 -12.84 -10.53
C LEU A 54 -20.77 -14.35 -10.70
N LYS A 55 -19.77 -14.92 -10.04
CA LYS A 55 -19.52 -16.36 -9.96
C LYS A 55 -19.35 -16.74 -8.49
N GLY A 56 -20.14 -17.69 -8.01
CA GLY A 56 -19.96 -18.33 -6.71
C GLY A 56 -18.81 -19.35 -6.77
N ASP A 57 -17.92 -19.31 -5.78
CA ASP A 57 -16.87 -20.32 -5.58
C ASP A 57 -16.85 -20.74 -4.10
N GLY A 58 -17.66 -21.75 -3.78
CA GLY A 58 -17.84 -22.21 -2.41
C GLY A 58 -18.59 -21.19 -1.53
N TRP A 59 -17.87 -20.50 -0.65
CA TRP A 59 -18.42 -19.55 0.33
C TRP A 59 -18.27 -18.09 -0.08
N GLU A 60 -17.67 -17.84 -1.24
CA GLU A 60 -17.35 -16.51 -1.73
C GLU A 60 -17.99 -16.26 -3.09
N TYR A 61 -18.16 -14.99 -3.42
CA TYR A 61 -18.57 -14.55 -4.75
C TYR A 61 -17.50 -13.61 -5.31
N SER A 62 -17.06 -13.92 -6.53
CA SER A 62 -16.26 -13.02 -7.34
C SER A 62 -17.15 -12.35 -8.37
N ALA A 63 -16.85 -11.10 -8.73
CA ALA A 63 -17.56 -10.41 -9.80
C ALA A 63 -16.63 -9.64 -10.73
N PHE A 64 -17.06 -9.49 -11.97
CA PHE A 64 -16.51 -8.49 -12.87
C PHE A 64 -17.64 -7.71 -13.55
N LYS A 65 -17.34 -6.47 -13.93
CA LYS A 65 -18.20 -5.63 -14.74
C LYS A 65 -17.62 -5.38 -16.12
N ARG A 66 -18.49 -5.20 -17.11
CA ARG A 66 -18.19 -4.59 -18.40
C ARG A 66 -18.80 -3.19 -18.41
N ASP A 67 -17.94 -2.18 -18.45
CA ASP A 67 -18.37 -0.79 -18.47
C ASP A 67 -18.90 -0.37 -19.87
N THR A 68 -19.48 0.83 -19.94
CA THR A 68 -20.04 1.38 -21.19
C THR A 68 -19.00 1.65 -22.29
N SER A 69 -17.70 1.69 -21.95
CA SER A 69 -16.60 1.78 -22.92
C SER A 69 -16.15 0.41 -23.46
N GLY A 70 -16.69 -0.68 -22.90
CA GLY A 70 -16.28 -2.06 -23.20
C GLY A 70 -15.08 -2.54 -22.39
N GLY A 71 -14.65 -1.78 -21.39
CA GLY A 71 -13.61 -2.16 -20.44
C GLY A 71 -14.12 -3.17 -19.41
N TYR A 72 -13.27 -4.08 -18.98
CA TYR A 72 -13.60 -5.13 -18.01
C TYR A 72 -12.89 -4.86 -16.69
N HIS A 73 -13.61 -4.91 -15.57
CA HIS A 73 -13.06 -4.58 -14.25
C HIS A 73 -13.51 -5.61 -13.23
N LYS A 74 -12.60 -6.13 -12.41
CA LYS A 74 -12.97 -6.88 -11.22
C LYS A 74 -13.66 -5.93 -10.24
N VAL A 75 -14.70 -6.41 -9.56
CA VAL A 75 -15.42 -5.64 -8.54
C VAL A 75 -15.74 -6.55 -7.36
N ASP A 76 -15.75 -5.98 -6.17
CA ASP A 76 -16.02 -6.73 -4.95
C ASP A 76 -17.53 -6.89 -4.71
N VAL A 77 -17.95 -8.07 -4.26
CA VAL A 77 -19.34 -8.34 -3.90
C VAL A 77 -19.48 -8.18 -2.40
N TYR A 78 -20.42 -7.33 -1.95
CA TYR A 78 -20.67 -7.12 -0.52
C TYR A 78 -21.79 -7.99 0.00
N SER A 79 -22.87 -8.16 -0.77
CA SER A 79 -23.99 -8.98 -0.33
C SER A 79 -24.88 -9.40 -1.49
N ILE A 80 -25.53 -10.55 -1.34
CA ILE A 80 -26.52 -11.06 -2.27
C ILE A 80 -27.74 -11.48 -1.46
N TYR A 81 -28.90 -10.94 -1.82
CA TYR A 81 -30.18 -11.31 -1.26
C TYR A 81 -31.07 -11.90 -2.34
N LYS A 82 -31.86 -12.91 -1.96
CA LYS A 82 -32.91 -13.51 -2.78
C LYS A 82 -34.17 -13.53 -1.95
N ASP A 83 -35.20 -12.81 -2.40
CA ASP A 83 -36.48 -12.71 -1.68
C ASP A 83 -36.32 -12.31 -0.20
N SER A 84 -35.42 -11.35 0.08
CA SER A 84 -35.02 -10.89 1.43
C SER A 84 -34.22 -11.90 2.27
N GLN A 85 -33.94 -13.10 1.76
CA GLN A 85 -33.01 -14.04 2.39
C GLN A 85 -31.58 -13.72 1.95
N THR A 86 -30.67 -13.60 2.92
CA THR A 86 -29.23 -13.46 2.63
C THR A 86 -28.68 -14.76 2.06
N LEU A 87 -28.19 -14.70 0.82
CA LEU A 87 -27.41 -15.77 0.20
C LEU A 87 -25.92 -15.60 0.49
N PHE A 88 -25.46 -14.34 0.51
CA PHE A 88 -24.07 -13.99 0.78
C PHE A 88 -23.98 -12.63 1.45
N ALA A 89 -23.03 -12.48 2.37
CA ALA A 89 -22.62 -11.21 2.94
C ALA A 89 -21.12 -11.28 3.23
N ALA A 90 -20.35 -10.44 2.56
CA ALA A 90 -18.92 -10.32 2.79
C ALA A 90 -18.67 -9.83 4.22
N ARG A 91 -17.59 -10.33 4.82
CA ARG A 91 -17.07 -9.73 6.05
C ARG A 91 -16.40 -8.42 5.64
N LEU A 92 -17.00 -7.31 6.04
CA LEU A 92 -16.40 -6.00 5.86
C LEU A 92 -15.21 -5.89 6.80
N ASP A 93 -14.01 -5.93 6.24
CA ASP A 93 -12.79 -5.57 6.96
C ASP A 93 -12.65 -4.03 6.93
N MET A 94 -12.36 -3.44 8.07
CA MET A 94 -12.17 -1.99 8.18
C MET A 94 -10.97 -1.53 7.34
N ASP A 95 -9.98 -2.40 7.15
CA ASP A 95 -8.82 -2.11 6.32
C ASP A 95 -9.23 -1.92 4.84
N SER A 96 -10.25 -2.64 4.37
CA SER A 96 -10.77 -2.49 2.99
C SER A 96 -11.41 -1.12 2.71
N PHE A 97 -11.83 -0.39 3.75
CA PHE A 97 -12.37 0.97 3.61
C PHE A 97 -11.29 2.05 3.68
N LEU A 98 -10.14 1.74 4.28
CA LEU A 98 -9.04 2.67 4.47
C LEU A 98 -7.98 2.57 3.39
N GLU A 99 -7.92 1.47 2.65
CA GLU A 99 -7.09 1.36 1.45
C GLU A 99 -7.61 2.32 0.36
N GLU A 100 -7.05 3.53 0.30
CA GLU A 100 -7.07 4.32 -0.94
C GLU A 100 -6.48 3.42 -2.03
N ARG A 101 -7.33 2.91 -2.93
CA ARG A 101 -6.90 2.05 -4.04
C ARG A 101 -5.73 2.71 -4.75
N GLU A 102 -4.53 2.15 -4.57
CA GLU A 102 -3.35 2.67 -5.22
C GLU A 102 -3.63 2.74 -6.73
N ARG A 103 -3.43 3.94 -7.30
CA ARG A 103 -3.55 4.08 -8.75
C ARG A 103 -2.57 3.11 -9.41
N PRO A 104 -2.98 2.42 -10.48
CA PRO A 104 -2.08 1.50 -11.13
C PRO A 104 -0.85 2.26 -11.64
N LYS A 105 0.35 1.71 -11.39
CA LYS A 105 1.64 2.28 -11.87
C LYS A 105 1.68 2.42 -13.39
N TYR A 106 0.93 1.59 -14.09
CA TYR A 106 0.90 1.52 -15.56
C TYR A 106 -0.52 1.64 -16.07
N LEU A 107 -0.67 2.14 -17.29
CA LEU A 107 -1.91 2.16 -18.05
C LEU A 107 -1.68 1.51 -19.41
N GLY A 108 -2.77 1.32 -20.15
CA GLY A 108 -2.76 0.82 -21.52
C GLY A 108 -3.16 -0.66 -21.64
N PRO A 109 -3.26 -1.17 -22.88
CA PRO A 109 -3.82 -2.49 -23.16
C PRO A 109 -3.10 -3.64 -22.44
N LEU A 110 -1.79 -3.56 -22.29
CA LEU A 110 -1.02 -4.58 -21.57
C LEU A 110 -1.35 -4.60 -20.07
N HIS A 111 -1.48 -3.43 -19.44
CA HIS A 111 -1.89 -3.30 -18.05
C HIS A 111 -3.29 -3.86 -17.82
N GLN A 112 -4.23 -3.46 -18.67
CA GLN A 112 -5.59 -3.95 -18.65
C GLN A 112 -5.63 -5.48 -18.78
N TYR A 113 -4.86 -6.06 -19.70
CA TYR A 113 -4.84 -7.49 -19.87
C TYR A 113 -4.27 -8.23 -18.65
N ILE A 114 -3.12 -7.79 -18.14
CA ILE A 114 -2.42 -8.50 -17.06
C ILE A 114 -3.17 -8.44 -15.74
N ASN A 115 -3.70 -7.25 -15.38
CA ASN A 115 -4.29 -7.04 -14.06
C ASN A 115 -5.80 -7.26 -14.03
N ASN A 116 -6.48 -7.21 -15.18
CA ASN A 116 -7.93 -7.41 -15.24
C ASN A 116 -8.28 -8.63 -16.12
N ASP A 117 -8.09 -8.52 -17.43
CA ASP A 117 -8.67 -9.49 -18.36
C ASP A 117 -8.15 -10.92 -18.15
N ARG A 118 -6.88 -11.11 -17.78
CA ARG A 118 -6.29 -12.43 -17.52
C ARG A 118 -6.94 -13.13 -16.33
N TYR A 119 -7.21 -12.39 -15.26
CA TYR A 119 -7.86 -12.92 -14.07
C TYR A 119 -9.32 -13.23 -14.36
N ILE A 120 -10.04 -12.31 -15.02
CA ILE A 120 -11.41 -12.55 -15.48
C ILE A 120 -11.47 -13.79 -16.37
N TYR A 121 -10.54 -13.91 -17.32
CA TYR A 121 -10.48 -15.08 -18.16
C TYR A 121 -10.22 -16.35 -17.35
N SER A 122 -9.21 -16.36 -16.47
CA SER A 122 -8.86 -17.51 -15.65
C SER A 122 -10.01 -17.96 -14.74
N ASP A 123 -10.65 -17.01 -14.07
CA ASP A 123 -11.59 -17.27 -12.97
C ASP A 123 -13.02 -17.50 -13.50
N PHE A 124 -13.39 -16.82 -14.60
CA PHE A 124 -14.75 -16.88 -15.14
C PHE A 124 -14.83 -17.60 -16.48
N LEU A 125 -13.91 -17.34 -17.41
CA LEU A 125 -14.13 -17.65 -18.84
C LEU A 125 -13.32 -18.85 -19.37
N LYS A 126 -12.40 -19.37 -18.55
CA LYS A 126 -11.52 -20.49 -18.88
C LYS A 126 -12.27 -21.81 -18.99
N GLU A 127 -13.34 -21.96 -18.20
CA GLU A 127 -14.12 -23.19 -18.14
C GLU A 127 -14.81 -23.52 -19.46
N ASP A 128 -14.97 -24.82 -19.69
CA ASP A 128 -15.36 -25.40 -20.97
C ASP A 128 -16.83 -25.11 -21.30
N LEU A 129 -17.21 -25.27 -22.57
CA LEU A 129 -18.56 -25.01 -23.10
C LEU A 129 -19.70 -25.72 -22.34
N LYS A 130 -19.39 -26.70 -21.48
CA LYS A 130 -20.36 -27.43 -20.65
C LYS A 130 -21.19 -26.53 -19.74
N ILE A 131 -20.60 -25.47 -19.19
CA ILE A 131 -21.32 -24.47 -18.39
C ILE A 131 -22.31 -23.67 -19.25
N LEU A 132 -21.99 -23.44 -20.53
CA LEU A 132 -22.91 -22.71 -21.41
C LEU A 132 -24.21 -23.48 -21.70
N TYR A 133 -24.21 -24.81 -21.56
CA TYR A 133 -25.43 -25.60 -21.70
C TYR A 133 -26.31 -25.57 -20.44
N SER A 134 -25.79 -25.12 -19.29
CA SER A 134 -26.61 -24.91 -18.09
C SER A 134 -27.22 -23.51 -18.01
N PHE A 135 -26.86 -22.59 -18.92
CA PHE A 135 -27.51 -21.28 -18.96
C PHE A 135 -28.84 -21.34 -19.70
N ASP A 136 -29.93 -21.35 -18.94
CA ASP A 136 -31.30 -21.18 -19.48
C ASP A 136 -31.58 -19.72 -19.91
N ASN A 137 -30.71 -18.78 -19.52
CA ASN A 137 -30.81 -17.37 -19.87
C ASN A 137 -29.90 -17.04 -21.08
N GLU A 138 -30.51 -16.79 -22.24
CA GLU A 138 -29.81 -16.43 -23.48
C GLU A 138 -29.02 -15.10 -23.38
N GLU A 139 -29.45 -14.17 -22.53
CA GLU A 139 -28.72 -12.91 -22.31
C GLU A 139 -27.42 -13.15 -21.55
N LEU A 140 -27.45 -13.91 -20.45
CA LEU A 140 -26.26 -14.33 -19.69
C LEU A 140 -25.29 -15.11 -20.59
N LYS A 141 -25.81 -16.07 -21.36
CA LYS A 141 -25.01 -16.87 -22.29
C LYS A 141 -24.35 -16.01 -23.35
N LYS A 142 -25.08 -15.06 -23.94
CA LYS A 142 -24.53 -14.11 -24.91
C LYS A 142 -23.46 -13.23 -24.26
N PHE A 143 -23.72 -12.68 -23.08
CA PHE A 143 -22.77 -11.85 -22.36
C PHE A 143 -21.46 -12.61 -22.08
N TYR A 144 -21.54 -13.86 -21.61
CA TYR A 144 -20.37 -14.72 -21.39
C TYR A 144 -19.58 -14.94 -22.68
N GLN A 145 -20.25 -15.30 -23.78
CA GLN A 145 -19.61 -15.59 -25.06
C GLN A 145 -18.93 -14.36 -25.65
N ASP A 146 -19.62 -13.22 -25.65
CA ASP A 146 -19.07 -11.95 -26.12
C ASP A 146 -17.86 -11.53 -25.26
N SER A 147 -17.98 -11.63 -23.94
CA SER A 147 -16.89 -11.30 -23.01
C SER A 147 -15.65 -12.15 -23.24
N LYS A 148 -15.85 -13.46 -23.43
CA LYS A 148 -14.76 -14.41 -23.71
C LYS A 148 -14.08 -14.09 -25.03
N ALA A 149 -14.85 -13.92 -26.10
CA ALA A 149 -14.31 -13.63 -27.43
C ALA A 149 -13.54 -12.30 -27.45
N GLU A 150 -14.04 -11.27 -26.77
CA GLU A 150 -13.38 -9.96 -26.70
C GLU A 150 -12.06 -10.01 -25.90
N ILE A 151 -12.05 -10.69 -24.74
CA ILE A 151 -10.84 -10.88 -23.94
C ILE A 151 -9.80 -11.72 -24.70
N GLU A 152 -10.22 -12.80 -25.36
CA GLU A 152 -9.35 -13.63 -26.20
C GLU A 152 -8.78 -12.83 -27.38
N ALA A 153 -9.58 -12.00 -28.05
CA ALA A 153 -9.10 -11.15 -29.13
C ALA A 153 -8.06 -10.13 -28.65
N ARG A 154 -8.25 -9.53 -27.45
CA ARG A 154 -7.26 -8.63 -26.85
C ARG A 154 -5.98 -9.35 -26.46
N ARG A 155 -6.08 -10.56 -25.88
CA ARG A 155 -4.92 -11.43 -25.62
C ARG A 155 -4.14 -11.66 -26.91
N ASP A 156 -4.81 -12.14 -27.95
CA ASP A 156 -4.17 -12.53 -29.20
C ASP A 156 -3.53 -11.31 -29.88
N ALA A 157 -4.17 -10.12 -29.83
CA ALA A 157 -3.58 -8.88 -30.32
C ALA A 157 -2.30 -8.49 -29.55
N LEU A 158 -2.27 -8.67 -28.24
CA LEU A 158 -1.10 -8.42 -27.40
C LEU A 158 0.00 -9.46 -27.66
N GLU A 159 -0.32 -10.75 -27.73
CA GLU A 159 0.62 -11.81 -28.04
C GLU A 159 1.26 -11.60 -29.41
N ASN A 160 0.47 -11.24 -30.42
CA ASN A 160 0.99 -10.85 -31.74
C ASN A 160 1.96 -9.67 -31.63
N SER A 161 1.61 -8.64 -30.85
CA SER A 161 2.51 -7.50 -30.58
C SER A 161 3.80 -7.92 -29.87
N PHE A 162 3.77 -8.96 -29.03
CA PHE A 162 4.97 -9.50 -28.37
C PHE A 162 5.87 -10.36 -29.25
N THR A 163 5.34 -10.91 -30.35
CA THR A 163 6.16 -11.58 -31.37
C THR A 163 6.87 -10.59 -32.30
N ALA A 164 6.50 -9.31 -32.27
CA ALA A 164 7.18 -8.28 -33.02
C ALA A 164 8.63 -8.08 -32.55
N ASN A 165 9.53 -7.81 -33.50
CA ASN A 165 10.93 -7.49 -33.23
C ASN A 165 11.22 -5.99 -33.18
N GLN A 166 10.21 -5.14 -33.39
CA GLN A 166 10.35 -3.69 -33.45
C GLN A 166 9.27 -3.00 -32.63
N PHE A 167 9.68 -1.99 -31.88
CA PHE A 167 8.85 -1.20 -30.97
C PHE A 167 9.25 0.27 -31.08
N LYS A 168 8.39 1.14 -30.56
CA LYS A 168 8.69 2.56 -30.35
C LYS A 168 8.59 2.87 -28.87
N ALA A 169 9.59 3.56 -28.32
CA ALA A 169 9.55 4.04 -26.95
C ALA A 169 9.43 5.56 -26.95
N SER A 170 8.48 6.08 -26.17
CA SER A 170 8.33 7.51 -25.98
C SER A 170 9.07 7.93 -24.71
N MET A 171 9.84 9.01 -24.83
CA MET A 171 10.61 9.60 -23.75
C MET A 171 9.84 10.78 -23.12
N SER A 172 10.18 11.14 -21.89
CA SER A 172 9.60 12.27 -21.15
C SER A 172 9.87 13.64 -21.79
N ASP A 173 10.94 13.77 -22.58
CA ASP A 173 11.25 14.96 -23.38
C ASP A 173 10.46 15.03 -24.71
N GLY A 174 9.60 14.04 -24.98
CA GLY A 174 8.83 13.90 -26.22
C GLY A 174 9.57 13.24 -27.38
N LYS A 175 10.83 12.81 -27.20
CA LYS A 175 11.56 12.06 -28.22
C LYS A 175 11.01 10.64 -28.37
N GLU A 176 10.90 10.16 -29.60
CA GLU A 176 10.60 8.76 -29.90
C GLU A 176 11.87 8.00 -30.28
N LEU A 177 12.07 6.83 -29.68
CA LEU A 177 13.17 5.92 -30.00
C LEU A 177 12.64 4.67 -30.67
N ASN A 178 13.25 4.30 -31.80
CA ASN A 178 13.01 3.00 -32.41
C ASN A 178 13.80 1.95 -31.64
N CYS A 179 13.10 0.92 -31.18
CA CYS A 179 13.65 -0.16 -30.38
C CYS A 179 13.54 -1.47 -31.15
N LYS A 180 14.56 -2.31 -31.06
CA LYS A 180 14.61 -3.62 -31.71
C LYS A 180 14.95 -4.70 -30.69
N ARG A 181 14.29 -5.84 -30.82
CA ARG A 181 14.68 -7.04 -30.10
C ARG A 181 15.94 -7.59 -30.74
N ASP A 182 16.96 -7.86 -29.94
CA ASP A 182 18.12 -8.63 -30.39
C ASP A 182 17.68 -10.08 -30.61
N ASN A 183 18.16 -10.76 -31.66
CA ASN A 183 17.72 -12.12 -32.04
C ASN A 183 18.05 -13.21 -31.00
N ASN A 184 18.56 -12.81 -29.85
CA ASN A 184 18.95 -13.62 -28.71
C ASN A 184 17.76 -13.75 -27.72
N GLN A 185 17.80 -14.76 -26.84
CA GLN A 185 16.80 -14.97 -25.77
C GLN A 185 16.82 -13.87 -24.68
N CYS A 186 17.53 -12.77 -24.89
CA CYS A 186 17.67 -11.66 -23.96
C CYS A 186 16.38 -10.80 -23.94
N PRO A 187 15.74 -10.56 -22.78
CA PRO A 187 14.47 -9.84 -22.66
C PRO A 187 14.63 -8.32 -22.73
N LEU A 188 15.56 -7.84 -23.56
CA LEU A 188 15.92 -6.43 -23.68
C LEU A 188 15.69 -5.92 -25.10
N LEU A 189 15.18 -4.70 -25.21
CA LEU A 189 15.04 -3.99 -26.47
C LEU A 189 16.18 -2.99 -26.61
N GLN A 190 16.96 -3.12 -27.68
CA GLN A 190 18.00 -2.16 -28.05
C GLN A 190 17.35 -0.98 -28.74
N CYS A 191 17.41 0.18 -28.13
CA CYS A 191 16.85 1.42 -28.64
C CYS A 191 17.97 2.34 -29.13
N GLY A 192 17.62 3.34 -29.95
CA GLY A 192 18.57 4.35 -30.40
C GLY A 192 19.10 5.24 -29.28
N GLU A 193 19.86 6.26 -29.66
CA GLU A 193 20.40 7.25 -28.72
C GLU A 193 19.33 8.22 -28.23
N ASP A 194 19.37 8.58 -26.95
CA ASP A 194 18.56 9.67 -26.38
C ASP A 194 19.13 11.06 -26.78
N ALA A 195 18.57 12.14 -26.22
CA ALA A 195 19.02 13.51 -26.54
C ALA A 195 20.47 13.80 -26.12
N GLU A 196 21.03 13.01 -25.20
CA GLU A 196 22.38 13.17 -24.65
C GLU A 196 23.42 12.27 -25.34
N GLY A 197 22.99 11.53 -26.36
CA GLY A 197 23.83 10.55 -27.06
C GLY A 197 24.01 9.24 -26.29
N ASN A 198 23.18 8.95 -25.29
CA ASN A 198 23.26 7.68 -24.57
C ASN A 198 22.43 6.61 -25.29
N GLN A 199 23.00 5.42 -25.47
CA GLN A 199 22.31 4.26 -26.00
C GLN A 199 21.28 3.77 -24.99
N ARG A 200 20.02 3.61 -25.42
CA ARG A 200 18.93 3.19 -24.54
C ARG A 200 18.64 1.71 -24.69
N VAL A 201 18.43 1.04 -23.56
CA VAL A 201 18.01 -0.35 -23.52
C VAL A 201 16.78 -0.44 -22.64
N ILE A 202 15.71 -1.06 -23.13
CA ILE A 202 14.47 -1.20 -22.36
C ILE A 202 14.30 -2.65 -21.95
N PHE A 203 14.06 -2.87 -20.66
CA PHE A 203 13.61 -4.15 -20.18
C PHE A 203 12.21 -4.45 -20.69
N LYS A 204 12.06 -5.51 -21.47
CA LYS A 204 10.75 -5.98 -21.89
C LYS A 204 10.76 -7.49 -22.04
N ASN A 205 10.15 -8.18 -21.08
CA ASN A 205 10.02 -9.62 -21.19
C ASN A 205 9.15 -10.03 -22.39
N ASN A 206 9.46 -11.21 -22.92
CA ASN A 206 8.77 -11.91 -24.00
C ASN A 206 7.44 -12.54 -23.56
N SER A 207 7.02 -12.31 -22.31
CA SER A 207 5.76 -12.84 -21.76
C SER A 207 4.78 -11.73 -21.48
N ALA A 208 3.49 -12.00 -21.74
CA ALA A 208 2.36 -11.17 -21.36
C ALA A 208 1.90 -11.43 -19.91
N THR A 209 2.76 -11.94 -19.04
CA THR A 209 2.38 -12.35 -17.67
C THR A 209 2.77 -11.35 -16.59
N PHE A 210 3.68 -10.42 -16.89
CA PHE A 210 4.06 -9.35 -15.98
C PHE A 210 4.46 -8.10 -16.75
N ILE A 211 4.40 -6.98 -16.04
CA ILE A 211 4.69 -5.65 -16.58
C ILE A 211 5.94 -5.12 -15.92
N TYR A 212 6.93 -4.86 -16.74
CA TYR A 212 8.14 -4.17 -16.32
C TYR A 212 8.62 -3.34 -17.48
N LEU A 213 8.63 -2.02 -17.31
CA LEU A 213 9.09 -1.06 -18.31
C LEU A 213 10.19 -0.19 -17.69
N GLU A 214 11.30 -0.81 -17.32
CA GLU A 214 12.46 -0.06 -16.89
C GLU A 214 13.43 0.13 -18.04
N SER A 215 14.10 1.27 -18.06
CA SER A 215 15.03 1.63 -19.12
C SER A 215 16.41 1.92 -18.54
N PHE A 216 17.42 1.39 -19.20
CA PHE A 216 18.83 1.59 -18.91
C PHE A 216 19.43 2.49 -19.99
N SER A 217 20.47 3.19 -19.61
CA SER A 217 21.18 4.12 -20.48
C SER A 217 22.68 3.85 -20.40
N PHE A 218 23.33 3.84 -21.56
CA PHE A 218 24.75 3.53 -21.69
C PHE A 218 25.46 4.60 -22.53
N LYS A 219 26.55 5.14 -21.99
CA LYS A 219 27.44 6.08 -22.66
C LYS A 219 28.81 5.44 -22.82
N ASN A 220 29.26 5.24 -24.05
CA ASN A 220 30.52 4.56 -24.35
C ASN A 220 30.63 3.16 -23.70
N GLY A 221 29.54 2.40 -23.69
CA GLY A 221 29.48 1.06 -23.06
C GLY A 221 29.40 1.06 -21.53
N GLN A 222 29.50 2.24 -20.89
CA GLN A 222 29.34 2.37 -19.45
C GLN A 222 27.93 2.84 -19.10
N PHE A 223 27.38 2.32 -18.01
CA PHE A 223 26.07 2.76 -17.54
C PHE A 223 26.07 4.26 -17.19
N SER A 224 24.97 4.95 -17.53
CA SER A 224 24.70 6.33 -17.15
C SER A 224 23.28 6.42 -16.60
N VAL A 225 23.07 7.18 -15.52
CA VAL A 225 21.72 7.54 -15.10
C VAL A 225 21.21 8.59 -16.09
N PRO A 226 20.16 8.32 -16.87
CA PRO A 226 19.69 9.29 -17.84
C PRO A 226 18.81 10.35 -17.17
N ASN A 227 18.83 11.57 -17.69
CA ASN A 227 17.89 12.60 -17.24
C ASN A 227 16.46 12.32 -17.69
N GLU A 228 16.29 11.64 -18.83
CA GLU A 228 14.96 11.36 -19.39
C GLU A 228 14.53 9.90 -19.17
N GLU A 229 13.29 9.76 -18.70
CA GLU A 229 12.61 8.49 -18.51
C GLU A 229 11.86 8.03 -19.77
N VAL A 230 11.75 6.71 -19.94
CA VAL A 230 10.78 6.12 -20.87
C VAL A 230 9.40 6.17 -20.21
N ILE A 231 8.44 6.79 -20.89
CA ILE A 231 7.07 6.99 -20.40
C ILE A 231 6.06 6.05 -21.07
N SER A 232 6.34 5.56 -22.28
CA SER A 232 5.47 4.57 -22.94
C SER A 232 6.21 3.69 -23.93
N LEU A 233 5.59 2.55 -24.25
CA LEU A 233 6.02 1.62 -25.28
C LEU A 233 4.84 1.33 -26.22
N SER A 234 5.09 1.50 -27.51
CA SER A 234 4.16 1.22 -28.60
C SER A 234 4.73 0.15 -29.54
N ASP A 235 3.86 -0.51 -30.28
CA ASP A 235 4.30 -1.37 -31.37
C ASP A 235 4.79 -0.56 -32.59
N ILE A 236 5.20 -1.27 -33.65
CA ILE A 236 5.73 -0.64 -34.86
C ILE A 236 4.70 0.24 -35.59
N ASP A 237 3.41 -0.09 -35.46
CA ASP A 237 2.30 0.66 -36.05
C ASP A 237 1.93 1.89 -35.20
N GLY A 238 2.60 2.09 -34.06
CA GLY A 238 2.36 3.19 -33.14
C GLY A 238 1.19 2.95 -32.19
N ARG A 239 0.68 1.72 -32.07
CA ARG A 239 -0.34 1.40 -31.08
C ARG A 239 0.31 1.30 -29.70
N GLU A 240 -0.15 2.13 -28.77
CA GLU A 240 0.32 2.12 -27.37
C GLU A 240 0.02 0.76 -26.73
N LEU A 241 1.08 0.08 -26.26
CA LEU A 241 0.95 -1.18 -25.53
C LEU A 241 0.84 -0.92 -24.03
N ILE A 242 1.64 0.03 -23.56
CA ILE A 242 1.75 0.39 -22.16
C ILE A 242 2.29 1.81 -22.01
N LYS A 243 1.81 2.52 -21.00
CA LYS A 243 2.40 3.77 -20.53
C LYS A 243 2.48 3.81 -19.01
N PHE A 244 3.35 4.65 -18.51
CA PHE A 244 3.34 5.02 -17.10
C PHE A 244 2.11 5.85 -16.79
N ASN A 245 1.53 5.60 -15.63
CA ASN A 245 0.56 6.50 -15.05
C ASN A 245 1.33 7.66 -14.42
N GLU A 246 0.96 8.90 -14.74
CA GLU A 246 1.58 10.06 -14.11
C GLU A 246 1.34 9.99 -12.60
N ALA A 247 2.41 10.20 -11.84
CA ALA A 247 2.32 10.21 -10.38
C ALA A 247 1.40 11.35 -9.94
N GLU A 248 0.61 11.12 -8.90
CA GLU A 248 -0.11 12.22 -8.24
C GLU A 248 0.89 13.25 -7.70
N ASP A 249 0.41 14.50 -7.60
CA ASP A 249 1.10 15.55 -6.86
C ASP A 249 1.16 15.16 -5.38
N LYS A 250 2.20 14.42 -5.01
CA LYS A 250 2.55 14.10 -3.63
C LYS A 250 3.42 15.23 -3.07
N VAL A 251 3.25 15.53 -1.79
CA VAL A 251 4.09 16.49 -1.06
C VAL A 251 5.57 16.07 -1.14
N PHE A 252 5.83 14.77 -1.09
CA PHE A 252 7.14 14.19 -1.35
C PHE A 252 7.12 13.45 -2.68
N SER A 253 7.66 14.08 -3.73
CA SER A 253 7.80 13.40 -5.01
C SER A 253 8.90 12.33 -4.94
N ASP A 254 8.83 11.33 -5.81
CA ASP A 254 9.85 10.28 -5.90
C ASP A 254 11.25 10.86 -6.17
N GLN A 255 11.33 11.99 -6.89
CA GLN A 255 12.59 12.70 -7.16
C GLN A 255 13.24 13.23 -5.88
N MET A 256 12.44 13.58 -4.86
CA MET A 256 12.94 14.06 -3.57
C MET A 256 13.49 12.91 -2.73
N THR A 257 12.89 11.73 -2.82
CA THR A 257 13.14 10.59 -1.93
C THR A 257 14.15 9.60 -2.50
N VAL A 258 15.01 10.05 -3.42
CA VAL A 258 16.15 9.28 -3.93
C VAL A 258 17.43 10.10 -3.84
N PRO A 259 18.63 9.50 -3.87
CA PRO A 259 19.88 10.23 -3.92
C PRO A 259 19.93 11.25 -5.06
N SER A 260 20.75 12.30 -4.88
CA SER A 260 20.82 13.41 -5.84
C SER A 260 21.21 12.94 -7.25
N SER A 261 22.03 11.89 -7.34
CA SER A 261 22.45 11.22 -8.58
C SER A 261 21.29 10.56 -9.36
N PHE A 262 20.19 10.25 -8.69
CA PHE A 262 19.01 9.59 -9.25
C PHE A 262 17.77 10.48 -9.30
N ARG A 263 17.85 11.76 -8.93
CA ARG A 263 16.67 12.65 -8.85
C ARG A 263 15.86 12.74 -10.15
N HIS A 264 16.52 12.61 -11.30
CA HIS A 264 15.88 12.66 -12.62
C HIS A 264 15.41 11.29 -13.11
N ASN A 265 15.73 10.24 -12.37
CA ASN A 265 15.29 8.87 -12.65
C ASN A 265 15.04 8.08 -11.35
N PRO A 266 14.12 8.55 -10.49
CA PRO A 266 13.90 7.93 -9.19
C PRO A 266 13.34 6.51 -9.32
N ARG A 267 12.64 6.22 -10.43
CA ARG A 267 12.15 4.89 -10.73
C ARG A 267 13.25 3.85 -10.85
N LEU A 268 14.34 4.19 -11.54
CA LEU A 268 15.48 3.29 -11.68
C LEU A 268 16.13 2.98 -10.34
N PHE A 269 16.26 3.97 -9.47
CA PHE A 269 16.74 3.77 -8.10
C PHE A 269 15.82 2.84 -7.31
N ASN A 270 14.50 3.12 -7.37
CA ASN A 270 13.48 2.32 -6.70
C ASN A 270 13.37 0.89 -7.23
N ALA A 271 13.74 0.65 -8.49
CA ALA A 271 13.82 -0.67 -9.10
C ALA A 271 14.99 -1.51 -8.53
N PHE A 272 16.15 -0.88 -8.32
CA PHE A 272 17.37 -1.60 -7.94
C PHE A 272 17.62 -1.68 -6.44
N LYS A 273 17.01 -0.79 -5.65
CA LYS A 273 17.09 -0.87 -4.19
C LYS A 273 16.50 -2.17 -3.64
N ALA A 274 15.43 -2.67 -4.26
CA ALA A 274 14.61 -3.72 -3.69
C ALA A 274 15.29 -5.07 -4.01
N PRO A 275 15.76 -5.84 -3.01
CA PRO A 275 16.55 -7.05 -3.26
C PRO A 275 15.85 -8.06 -4.18
N GLY A 276 14.53 -8.19 -4.03
CA GLY A 276 13.71 -9.04 -4.89
C GLY A 276 13.68 -8.57 -6.34
N GLN A 277 13.59 -7.26 -6.57
CA GLN A 277 13.57 -6.68 -7.92
C GLN A 277 14.96 -6.72 -8.57
N ALA A 278 16.02 -6.37 -7.84
CA ALA A 278 17.38 -6.50 -8.33
C ALA A 278 17.69 -7.96 -8.72
N SER A 279 17.36 -8.92 -7.86
CA SER A 279 17.53 -10.35 -8.15
C SER A 279 16.70 -10.79 -9.35
N PHE A 280 15.46 -10.29 -9.46
CA PHE A 280 14.60 -10.54 -10.61
C PHE A 280 15.26 -10.03 -11.90
N ILE A 281 15.68 -8.77 -11.97
CA ILE A 281 16.37 -8.20 -13.15
C ILE A 281 17.61 -9.05 -13.49
N SER A 282 18.46 -9.36 -12.51
CA SER A 282 19.66 -10.19 -12.71
C SER A 282 19.33 -11.58 -13.28
N SER A 283 18.25 -12.22 -12.81
CA SER A 283 17.80 -13.50 -13.35
C SER A 283 17.35 -13.40 -14.82
N GLN A 284 16.67 -12.30 -15.17
CA GLN A 284 16.11 -12.10 -16.49
C GLN A 284 17.20 -11.78 -17.53
N ILE A 285 18.25 -11.07 -17.13
CA ILE A 285 19.38 -10.75 -18.02
C ILE A 285 20.44 -11.86 -18.08
N SER A 286 20.23 -12.98 -17.39
CA SER A 286 21.17 -14.11 -17.37
C SER A 286 21.45 -14.71 -18.76
N MET A 287 20.56 -14.50 -19.73
CA MET A 287 20.70 -14.92 -21.13
C MET A 287 21.28 -13.82 -22.05
N CYS A 288 21.57 -12.63 -21.53
CA CYS A 288 22.15 -11.53 -22.29
C CYS A 288 23.68 -11.66 -22.43
N SER A 289 24.33 -10.75 -23.16
CA SER A 289 25.80 -10.68 -23.24
C SER A 289 26.44 -10.38 -21.89
N ASP A 290 27.63 -10.91 -21.63
CA ASP A 290 28.33 -10.72 -20.34
C ASP A 290 28.69 -9.26 -20.05
N GLU A 291 28.99 -8.46 -21.07
CA GLU A 291 29.22 -7.01 -20.93
C GLU A 291 28.02 -6.29 -20.30
N LEU A 292 26.82 -6.62 -20.77
CA LEU A 292 25.57 -6.04 -20.29
C LEU A 292 25.21 -6.53 -18.88
N LYS A 293 25.42 -7.82 -18.60
CA LYS A 293 25.25 -8.38 -17.25
C LYS A 293 26.14 -7.66 -16.25
N ASN A 294 27.42 -7.54 -16.56
CA ASN A 294 28.40 -6.89 -15.69
C ASN A 294 28.03 -5.41 -15.48
N SER A 295 27.57 -4.72 -16.53
CA SER A 295 27.15 -3.32 -16.41
C SER A 295 25.93 -3.13 -15.51
N ILE A 296 24.93 -4.00 -15.60
CA ILE A 296 23.75 -3.96 -14.72
C ILE A 296 24.10 -4.38 -13.29
N GLN A 297 24.98 -5.37 -13.12
CA GLN A 297 25.46 -5.78 -11.80
C GLN A 297 26.22 -4.66 -11.10
N ASN A 298 27.13 -3.97 -11.81
CA ASN A 298 27.82 -2.78 -11.30
C ASN A 298 26.84 -1.66 -10.92
N LEU A 299 25.74 -1.51 -11.66
CA LEU A 299 24.69 -0.55 -11.32
C LEU A 299 23.96 -0.93 -10.03
N ILE A 300 23.59 -2.20 -9.88
CA ILE A 300 22.97 -2.70 -8.64
C ILE A 300 23.89 -2.40 -7.45
N GLU A 301 25.19 -2.71 -7.58
CA GLU A 301 26.19 -2.42 -6.56
C GLU A 301 26.31 -0.92 -6.26
N LYS A 302 26.34 -0.09 -7.30
CA LYS A 302 26.35 1.37 -7.15
C LYS A 302 25.08 1.90 -6.46
N VAL A 303 23.90 1.38 -6.78
CA VAL A 303 22.64 1.78 -6.13
C VAL A 303 22.69 1.44 -4.64
N GLN A 304 23.22 0.27 -4.28
CA GLN A 304 23.39 -0.13 -2.88
C GLN A 304 24.45 0.74 -2.17
N GLU A 305 25.53 1.10 -2.86
CA GLU A 305 26.53 2.04 -2.33
C GLU A 305 25.93 3.43 -2.08
N ASP A 306 25.24 4.01 -3.08
CA ASP A 306 24.60 5.32 -3.00
C ASP A 306 23.50 5.31 -1.91
N LEU A 307 22.77 4.19 -1.73
CA LEU A 307 21.77 4.04 -0.67
C LEU A 307 22.39 4.17 0.73
N ASN A 308 23.58 3.61 0.94
CA ASN A 308 24.24 3.58 2.24
C ASN A 308 25.10 4.84 2.50
N ASN A 309 25.60 5.48 1.45
CA ASN A 309 26.57 6.58 1.55
C ASN A 309 25.98 7.98 1.32
N GLU A 310 24.79 8.11 0.70
CA GLU A 310 24.21 9.42 0.42
C GLU A 310 23.72 10.10 1.70
N VAL A 311 24.08 11.37 1.85
CA VAL A 311 23.58 12.22 2.93
C VAL A 311 22.17 12.71 2.58
N MET A 312 21.18 11.96 3.06
CA MET A 312 19.77 12.38 3.02
C MET A 312 19.42 13.24 4.23
N LEU A 313 18.56 14.23 4.02
CA LEU A 313 18.15 15.21 5.03
C LEU A 313 16.70 14.95 5.42
N GLN A 314 16.36 15.10 6.70
CA GLN A 314 14.96 15.05 7.12
C GLN A 314 14.22 16.29 6.61
N TYR A 315 13.15 16.09 5.86
CA TYR A 315 12.22 17.13 5.44
C TYR A 315 10.81 16.80 5.92
N ILE A 316 10.15 17.79 6.54
CA ILE A 316 8.83 17.67 7.14
C ILE A 316 7.88 18.67 6.46
N ALA A 317 6.75 18.18 5.98
CA ALA A 317 5.77 18.99 5.26
C ALA A 317 4.34 18.57 5.65
N LEU A 318 3.36 19.43 5.38
CA LEU A 318 1.96 19.11 5.57
C LEU A 318 1.36 18.50 4.29
N SER A 319 0.68 17.37 4.44
CA SER A 319 -0.02 16.65 3.39
C SER A 319 -1.42 16.31 3.88
N LYS A 320 -2.46 16.77 3.18
CA LYS A 320 -3.88 16.59 3.60
C LYS A 320 -4.17 16.99 5.07
N GLY A 321 -3.37 17.90 5.64
CA GLY A 321 -3.46 18.36 7.04
C GLY A 321 -2.60 17.59 8.06
N ILE A 322 -1.90 16.54 7.62
CA ILE A 322 -1.08 15.65 8.44
C ILE A 322 0.40 16.03 8.25
N LEU A 323 1.19 16.00 9.33
CA LEU A 323 2.65 16.08 9.21
C LEU A 323 3.17 14.80 8.58
N GLU A 324 3.84 14.93 7.46
CA GLU A 324 4.60 13.87 6.82
C GLU A 324 6.09 14.21 6.88
N SER A 325 6.93 13.18 7.04
CA SER A 325 8.36 13.32 7.21
C SER A 325 9.06 12.27 6.35
N ASN A 326 10.06 12.69 5.57
CA ASN A 326 10.90 11.80 4.77
C ASN A 326 12.35 12.26 4.78
N PHE A 327 13.26 11.32 4.61
CA PHE A 327 14.60 11.59 4.15
C PHE A 327 14.55 11.95 2.67
N VAL A 328 15.06 13.14 2.34
CA VAL A 328 15.10 13.68 0.97
C VAL A 328 16.51 14.10 0.58
N ASN A 329 16.78 14.18 -0.71
CA ASN A 329 18.06 14.72 -1.18
C ASN A 329 18.09 16.23 -0.99
N LYS A 330 19.27 16.74 -0.68
CA LYS A 330 19.50 18.17 -0.42
C LYS A 330 19.09 19.07 -1.59
N ASP A 331 19.20 18.56 -2.82
CA ASP A 331 18.91 19.31 -4.05
C ASP A 331 17.40 19.54 -4.24
N SER A 332 16.56 18.81 -3.51
CA SER A 332 15.10 18.91 -3.57
C SER A 332 14.49 19.83 -2.52
N ILE A 333 15.29 20.36 -1.60
CA ILE A 333 14.81 21.28 -0.56
C ILE A 333 14.58 22.65 -1.20
N ALA A 334 13.33 23.13 -1.14
CA ALA A 334 12.95 24.43 -1.70
C ALA A 334 13.60 25.61 -0.96
N GLY A 335 13.65 26.77 -1.62
CA GLY A 335 14.31 27.96 -1.09
C GLY A 335 13.65 28.62 0.13
N ILE A 336 12.37 28.35 0.40
CA ILE A 336 11.66 28.83 1.60
C ILE A 336 11.40 27.63 2.51
N THR A 337 12.37 27.32 3.36
CA THR A 337 12.26 26.26 4.37
C THR A 337 12.79 26.74 5.71
N CYS A 338 12.19 26.26 6.80
CA CYS A 338 12.71 26.48 8.15
C CYS A 338 13.66 25.33 8.49
N HIS A 339 14.83 25.63 9.07
CA HIS A 339 15.75 24.61 9.58
C HIS A 339 15.77 24.67 11.11
N HIS A 340 15.38 23.57 11.76
CA HIS A 340 15.29 23.48 13.22
C HIS A 340 15.62 22.06 13.68
N GLN A 341 16.48 21.93 14.69
CA GLN A 341 16.88 20.63 15.27
C GLN A 341 17.33 19.59 14.24
N GLY A 342 18.03 20.02 13.18
CA GLY A 342 18.56 19.12 12.14
C GLY A 342 17.54 18.70 11.07
N ALA A 343 16.30 19.18 11.15
CA ALA A 343 15.25 18.93 10.17
C ALA A 343 14.90 20.20 9.39
N PHE A 344 14.46 20.01 8.14
CA PHE A 344 13.92 21.05 7.28
C PHE A 344 12.40 20.97 7.26
N TYR A 345 11.72 22.11 7.22
CA TYR A 345 10.27 22.19 7.29
C TYR A 345 9.71 23.12 6.22
N THR A 346 8.51 22.83 5.72
CA THR A 346 7.66 23.91 5.20
C THR A 346 7.24 24.84 6.35
N PRO A 347 6.97 26.13 6.11
CA PRO A 347 6.58 27.06 7.17
C PRO A 347 5.39 26.58 8.02
N GLU A 348 4.37 26.02 7.37
CA GLU A 348 3.15 25.51 8.02
C GLU A 348 3.45 24.25 8.83
N ALA A 349 4.29 23.36 8.31
CA ALA A 349 4.72 22.16 9.03
C ALA A 349 5.56 22.50 10.26
N TYR A 350 6.39 23.55 10.19
CA TYR A 350 7.17 23.99 11.34
C TYR A 350 6.27 24.48 12.48
N GLN A 351 5.29 25.34 12.18
CA GLN A 351 4.32 25.83 13.17
C GLN A 351 3.60 24.66 13.84
N ARG A 352 3.13 23.71 13.04
CA ARG A 352 2.48 22.49 13.51
C ARG A 352 3.40 21.64 14.40
N ALA A 353 4.64 21.43 13.99
CA ALA A 353 5.59 20.61 14.74
C ALA A 353 5.88 21.20 16.13
N GLN A 354 5.81 22.52 16.31
CA GLN A 354 5.96 23.15 17.63
C GLN A 354 4.88 22.69 18.62
N GLU A 355 3.66 22.43 18.16
CA GLU A 355 2.54 21.99 19.01
C GLU A 355 2.70 20.56 19.52
N LEU A 356 3.54 19.76 18.85
CA LEU A 356 3.78 18.34 19.16
C LEU A 356 5.09 18.09 19.90
N GLN A 357 5.86 19.16 20.18
CA GLN A 357 7.12 19.02 20.88
C GLN A 357 6.93 18.36 22.24
N ALA A 358 7.93 17.56 22.62
CA ALA A 358 8.05 17.01 23.95
C ALA A 358 7.86 18.13 24.98
N ILE A 359 7.01 17.88 25.96
CA ILE A 359 6.81 18.81 27.06
C ILE A 359 7.72 18.31 28.16
N ASP A 360 8.63 19.15 28.69
CA ASP A 360 9.44 18.79 29.85
C ASP A 360 8.51 18.20 30.94
N GLY A 361 8.56 16.88 31.11
CA GLY A 361 7.60 16.14 31.92
C GLY A 361 7.85 16.35 33.41
N ASP A 362 6.85 16.00 34.23
CA ASP A 362 7.03 16.03 35.67
C ASP A 362 8.10 14.99 36.06
N ILE A 363 9.05 15.41 36.90
CA ILE A 363 10.14 14.55 37.32
C ILE A 363 9.65 13.67 38.47
N ILE A 364 9.46 12.37 38.22
CA ILE A 364 8.98 11.39 39.20
C ILE A 364 10.13 10.61 39.84
N THR A 365 9.83 9.87 40.92
CA THR A 365 10.81 8.97 41.55
C THR A 365 10.88 7.60 40.83
N PRO A 366 11.97 6.81 41.01
CA PRO A 366 12.05 5.46 40.47
C PRO A 366 10.91 4.56 40.96
N GLU A 367 10.46 4.74 42.20
CA GLU A 367 9.33 4.00 42.77
C GLU A 367 8.02 4.34 42.06
N GLN A 368 7.78 5.62 41.76
CA GLN A 368 6.62 6.05 40.98
C GLN A 368 6.64 5.47 39.56
N ALA A 369 7.79 5.50 38.87
CA ALA A 369 7.93 4.92 37.54
C ALA A 369 7.65 3.40 37.54
N MET A 370 8.13 2.69 38.57
CA MET A 370 7.86 1.27 38.74
C MET A 370 6.39 0.98 39.09
N ASP A 371 5.72 1.86 39.84
CA ASP A 371 4.29 1.75 40.14
C ASP A 371 3.45 1.90 38.86
N LEU A 372 3.73 2.92 38.05
CA LEU A 372 3.09 3.12 36.74
C LEU A 372 3.27 1.91 35.84
N PHE A 373 4.48 1.34 35.78
CA PHE A 373 4.76 0.12 35.02
C PHE A 373 3.89 -1.06 35.48
N LYS A 374 3.81 -1.29 36.81
CA LYS A 374 3.03 -2.40 37.37
C LYS A 374 1.54 -2.25 37.08
N ARG A 375 1.00 -1.03 37.19
CA ARG A 375 -0.40 -0.73 36.86
C ARG A 375 -0.70 -0.93 35.39
N ALA A 376 0.15 -0.40 34.51
CA ALA A 376 0.01 -0.59 33.07
C ALA A 376 0.00 -2.08 32.71
N ARG A 377 0.95 -2.85 33.24
CA ARG A 377 1.03 -4.30 33.01
C ARG A 377 -0.18 -5.07 33.55
N ALA A 378 -0.82 -4.59 34.61
CA ALA A 378 -1.99 -5.21 35.20
C ALA A 378 -3.31 -4.93 34.45
N ARG A 379 -3.29 -4.06 33.42
CA ARG A 379 -4.45 -3.78 32.59
C ARG A 379 -4.82 -4.96 31.70
N GLU A 380 -5.99 -5.53 31.95
CA GLU A 380 -6.57 -6.63 31.16
C GLU A 380 -7.21 -6.15 29.85
N ASP A 381 -7.51 -4.85 29.76
CA ASP A 381 -8.04 -4.17 28.56
C ASP A 381 -6.94 -3.79 27.55
N ILE A 382 -5.70 -4.21 27.80
CA ILE A 382 -4.58 -4.07 26.86
C ILE A 382 -4.12 -5.47 26.41
N ALA A 383 -4.06 -5.68 25.09
CA ALA A 383 -3.66 -6.95 24.49
C ALA A 383 -2.13 -7.17 24.54
N TRP A 384 -1.57 -7.42 25.72
CA TRP A 384 -0.12 -7.61 25.91
C TRP A 384 0.46 -8.83 25.17
N ASN A 385 -0.37 -9.85 24.93
CA ASN A 385 0.04 -11.07 24.23
C ASN A 385 0.03 -10.93 22.70
N TYR A 386 -0.44 -9.80 22.16
CA TYR A 386 -0.43 -9.50 20.74
C TYR A 386 0.58 -8.39 20.45
N THR A 387 1.74 -8.76 19.92
CA THR A 387 2.86 -7.85 19.68
C THR A 387 3.01 -7.47 18.21
N PHE A 388 2.33 -8.14 17.27
CA PHE A 388 2.48 -7.89 15.83
C PHE A 388 2.08 -6.46 15.40
N ASP A 389 1.11 -5.85 16.08
CA ASP A 389 0.67 -4.47 15.84
C ASP A 389 0.07 -3.85 17.13
N GLY A 390 -0.44 -2.63 17.08
CA GLY A 390 -1.20 -1.97 18.14
C GLY A 390 -0.36 -1.18 19.15
N CYS A 391 0.93 -0.98 18.89
CA CYS A 391 1.82 -0.23 19.77
C CYS A 391 1.31 1.19 20.04
N TYR A 392 0.79 1.86 19.02
CA TYR A 392 0.15 3.17 19.11
C TYR A 392 -1.04 3.19 20.08
N ALA A 393 -1.92 2.19 20.00
CA ALA A 393 -3.08 2.06 20.88
C ALA A 393 -2.64 1.80 22.33
N ARG A 394 -1.71 0.85 22.55
CA ARG A 394 -1.15 0.56 23.89
C ARG A 394 -0.50 1.79 24.49
N ALA A 395 0.34 2.48 23.73
CA ALA A 395 1.04 3.68 24.19
C ALA A 395 0.08 4.81 24.52
N HIS A 396 -0.98 5.00 23.73
CA HIS A 396 -1.98 6.04 24.01
C HIS A 396 -2.80 5.72 25.27
N LEU A 397 -3.27 4.47 25.43
CA LEU A 397 -4.00 4.04 26.63
C LEU A 397 -3.13 4.17 27.90
N MET A 398 -1.85 3.82 27.83
CA MET A 398 -0.92 3.98 28.95
C MET A 398 -0.63 5.45 29.25
N ALA A 399 -0.36 6.26 28.22
CA ALA A 399 -0.09 7.69 28.40
C ALA A 399 -1.26 8.38 29.10
N LYS A 400 -2.50 8.09 28.66
CA LYS A 400 -3.70 8.64 29.27
C LYS A 400 -3.86 8.22 30.73
N MET A 401 -3.60 6.95 31.04
CA MET A 401 -3.61 6.46 32.43
C MET A 401 -2.58 7.21 33.30
N PHE A 402 -1.38 7.49 32.80
CA PHE A 402 -0.36 8.21 33.56
C PHE A 402 -0.76 9.66 33.79
N GLU A 403 -1.35 10.32 32.79
CA GLU A 403 -1.86 11.70 32.90
C GLU A 403 -3.00 11.79 33.92
N ASP A 404 -3.91 10.81 33.96
CA ASP A 404 -5.00 10.73 34.95
C ASP A 404 -4.46 10.54 36.39
N GLU A 405 -3.25 9.98 36.52
CA GLU A 405 -2.51 9.90 37.79
C GLU A 405 -1.69 11.17 38.09
N GLY A 406 -1.82 12.21 37.25
CA GLY A 406 -1.13 13.48 37.42
C GLY A 406 0.34 13.46 37.00
N VAL A 407 0.75 12.49 36.17
CA VAL A 407 2.10 12.39 35.62
C VAL A 407 2.09 12.82 34.16
N ARG A 408 2.76 13.94 33.86
CA ARG A 408 3.03 14.31 32.47
C ARG A 408 4.01 13.34 31.81
N VAL A 409 3.66 12.93 30.61
CA VAL A 409 4.35 11.87 29.87
C VAL A 409 4.57 12.31 28.42
N ASP A 410 5.67 11.88 27.82
CA ASP A 410 5.93 12.02 26.40
C ASP A 410 5.76 10.67 25.69
N LYS A 411 5.79 10.63 24.36
CA LYS A 411 5.93 9.38 23.60
C LYS A 411 7.28 9.32 22.93
N ALA A 412 7.96 8.20 23.11
CA ALA A 412 9.18 7.86 22.39
C ALA A 412 8.82 7.04 21.15
N TRP A 413 9.32 7.47 20.00
CA TRP A 413 9.09 6.84 18.70
C TRP A 413 10.40 6.31 18.15
N LEU A 414 10.43 5.02 17.82
CA LEU A 414 11.53 4.38 17.09
C LEU A 414 11.01 3.91 15.74
N ARG A 415 11.74 4.18 14.66
CA ARG A 415 11.37 3.75 13.30
C ARG A 415 12.55 3.12 12.60
N GLY A 416 12.34 2.02 11.89
CA GLY A 416 13.41 1.25 11.24
C GLY A 416 12.94 -0.15 10.88
N SER A 417 13.88 -1.08 10.77
CA SER A 417 13.59 -2.52 10.69
C SER A 417 13.76 -3.12 12.09
N LEU A 418 12.72 -3.03 12.92
CA LEU A 418 12.80 -3.33 14.35
C LEU A 418 12.44 -4.80 14.61
N GLN A 419 13.32 -5.63 15.16
CA GLN A 419 13.00 -7.03 15.46
C GLN A 419 11.91 -7.10 16.54
N ILE A 420 10.85 -7.88 16.28
CA ILE A 420 9.81 -8.13 17.28
C ILE A 420 10.40 -9.05 18.38
N PRO A 421 10.44 -8.62 19.65
CA PRO A 421 11.05 -9.42 20.71
C PRO A 421 10.28 -10.73 20.92
N GLY A 422 11.00 -11.84 21.02
CA GLY A 422 10.41 -13.18 21.24
C GLY A 422 9.92 -13.89 19.97
N GLU A 423 9.83 -13.20 18.83
CA GLU A 423 9.40 -13.77 17.55
C GLU A 423 10.57 -14.33 16.72
N ALA A 424 10.22 -15.02 15.63
CA ALA A 424 11.21 -15.53 14.69
C ALA A 424 12.03 -14.39 14.04
N LYS A 425 13.32 -14.65 13.79
CA LYS A 425 14.21 -13.68 13.13
C LYS A 425 13.64 -13.26 11.78
N GLY A 426 13.56 -11.95 11.54
CA GLY A 426 13.02 -11.38 10.31
C GLY A 426 11.55 -10.96 10.40
N MET A 427 10.85 -11.31 11.49
CA MET A 427 9.60 -10.65 11.85
C MET A 427 9.94 -9.30 12.46
N THR A 428 9.54 -8.22 11.79
CA THR A 428 9.95 -6.86 12.15
C THR A 428 8.77 -5.90 12.16
N TRP A 429 8.85 -4.88 13.01
CA TRP A 429 8.01 -3.69 12.93
C TRP A 429 8.68 -2.63 12.07
N GLY A 430 7.87 -1.83 11.37
CA GLY A 430 8.34 -0.60 10.71
C GLY A 430 8.58 0.55 11.69
N TYR A 431 7.87 0.56 12.82
CA TYR A 431 8.05 1.50 13.93
C TYR A 431 7.52 0.91 15.23
N HIS A 432 7.95 1.47 16.36
CA HIS A 432 7.41 1.17 17.68
C HIS A 432 7.28 2.46 18.49
N VAL A 433 6.32 2.50 19.41
CA VAL A 433 6.05 3.66 20.26
C VAL A 433 5.69 3.22 21.67
N ALA A 434 6.20 3.95 22.65
CA ALA A 434 5.89 3.74 24.05
C ALA A 434 5.91 5.06 24.84
N PRO A 435 5.20 5.15 25.97
CA PRO A 435 5.28 6.30 26.86
C PRO A 435 6.67 6.43 27.49
N MET A 436 7.12 7.68 27.64
CA MET A 436 8.39 8.07 28.23
C MET A 436 8.17 9.04 29.38
N VAL A 437 8.76 8.72 30.54
CA VAL A 437 8.71 9.54 31.76
C VAL A 437 10.11 10.00 32.17
N TYR A 438 10.17 11.05 32.99
CA TYR A 438 11.43 11.62 33.49
C TYR A 438 11.62 11.25 34.96
N VAL A 439 12.69 10.54 35.28
CA VAL A 439 12.91 9.94 36.60
C VAL A 439 14.15 10.54 37.27
N ARG A 440 14.01 11.04 38.51
CA ARG A 440 15.16 11.50 39.30
C ARG A 440 15.83 10.33 40.01
N GLY A 441 17.07 10.03 39.63
CA GLY A 441 17.91 9.05 40.32
C GLY A 441 18.34 9.51 41.71
N ALA A 442 18.87 8.58 42.50
CA ALA A 442 19.36 8.84 43.86
C ALA A 442 20.51 9.88 43.92
N ASN A 443 21.25 10.03 42.81
CA ASN A 443 22.30 11.04 42.63
C ASN A 443 21.77 12.43 42.21
N GLY A 444 20.45 12.60 42.06
CA GLY A 444 19.81 13.83 41.60
C GLY A 444 19.77 14.01 40.07
N GLU A 445 20.34 13.08 39.31
CA GLU A 445 20.30 13.08 37.84
C GLU A 445 18.89 12.73 37.35
N VAL A 446 18.41 13.46 36.33
CA VAL A 446 17.13 13.17 35.67
C VAL A 446 17.40 12.30 34.46
N LYS A 447 16.72 11.15 34.37
CA LYS A 447 16.85 10.18 33.27
C LYS A 447 15.51 9.99 32.57
N GLN A 448 15.56 9.86 31.25
CA GLN A 448 14.42 9.41 30.46
C GLN A 448 14.25 7.90 30.63
N MET A 449 13.03 7.47 30.95
CA MET A 449 12.68 6.06 31.12
C MET A 449 11.43 5.75 30.31
N ILE A 450 11.51 4.73 29.47
CA ILE A 450 10.39 4.19 28.69
C ILE A 450 9.68 3.12 29.51
N ILE A 451 8.35 3.18 29.53
CA ILE A 451 7.48 2.18 30.17
C ILE A 451 6.78 1.39 29.07
N ASP A 452 7.25 0.17 28.82
CA ASP A 452 6.70 -0.70 27.77
C ASP A 452 6.63 -2.17 28.21
N PRO A 453 5.52 -2.60 28.84
CA PRO A 453 5.34 -3.98 29.26
C PRO A 453 5.35 -5.01 28.12
N SER A 454 5.24 -4.58 26.86
CA SER A 454 5.25 -5.51 25.71
C SER A 454 6.65 -6.01 25.36
N VAL A 455 7.70 -5.28 25.75
CA VAL A 455 9.11 -5.64 25.45
C VAL A 455 10.02 -5.65 26.68
N SER A 456 9.57 -5.12 27.83
CA SER A 456 10.36 -5.04 29.04
C SER A 456 9.62 -5.52 30.30
N SER A 457 10.37 -5.80 31.36
CA SER A 457 9.83 -6.21 32.67
C SER A 457 9.90 -5.11 33.74
N ALA A 458 10.41 -3.93 33.38
CA ALA A 458 10.57 -2.75 34.21
C ALA A 458 10.70 -1.49 33.32
N PRO A 459 10.58 -0.27 33.87
CA PRO A 459 11.01 0.93 33.16
C PRO A 459 12.49 0.82 32.76
N ILE A 460 12.81 1.14 31.51
CA ILE A 460 14.17 1.05 30.94
C ILE A 460 14.54 2.33 30.19
N SER A 461 15.82 2.57 29.93
CA SER A 461 16.26 3.73 29.14
C SER A 461 15.90 3.58 27.65
N PRO A 462 15.90 4.68 26.86
CA PRO A 462 15.72 4.60 25.40
C PRO A 462 16.71 3.66 24.69
N SER A 463 17.97 3.60 25.15
CA SER A 463 18.97 2.68 24.58
C SER A 463 18.61 1.22 24.85
N GLU A 464 18.33 0.89 26.11
CA GLU A 464 17.91 -0.47 26.49
C GLU A 464 16.62 -0.89 25.76
N TRP A 465 15.68 0.04 25.55
CA TRP A 465 14.46 -0.22 24.79
C TRP A 465 14.75 -0.50 23.32
N ALA A 466 15.60 0.30 22.66
CA ALA A 466 16.04 0.05 21.29
C ALA A 466 16.77 -1.30 21.16
N GLU A 467 17.62 -1.66 22.12
CA GLU A 467 18.33 -2.93 22.16
C GLU A 467 17.38 -4.14 22.23
N THR A 468 16.24 -4.03 22.93
CA THR A 468 15.23 -5.11 22.94
C THR A 468 14.72 -5.44 21.53
N MET A 469 14.75 -4.45 20.62
CA MET A 469 14.33 -4.56 19.22
C MET A 469 15.49 -4.77 18.24
N GLY A 470 16.68 -5.11 18.75
CA GLY A 470 17.86 -5.37 17.93
C GLY A 470 18.45 -4.12 17.27
N VAL A 471 18.24 -2.94 17.86
CA VAL A 471 18.77 -1.66 17.36
C VAL A 471 19.93 -1.19 18.24
N GLU A 472 21.05 -0.84 17.59
CA GLU A 472 22.17 -0.13 18.21
C GLU A 472 21.84 1.36 18.34
N PHE A 473 21.46 1.80 19.55
CA PHE A 473 20.94 3.16 19.75
C PHE A 473 21.95 4.27 19.38
N GLU A 474 23.25 4.02 19.53
CA GLU A 474 24.30 4.98 19.15
C GLU A 474 24.42 5.21 17.64
N GLN A 475 23.86 4.30 16.82
CA GLN A 475 23.75 4.46 15.37
C GLN A 475 22.39 4.99 14.93
N THR A 476 21.48 5.25 15.88
CA THR A 476 20.13 5.74 15.60
C THR A 476 20.14 7.26 15.39
N GLU A 477 19.53 7.71 14.29
CA GLU A 477 19.42 9.14 14.00
C GLU A 477 18.37 9.78 14.92
N LYS A 478 18.80 10.74 15.74
CA LYS A 478 17.89 11.59 16.50
C LYS A 478 17.27 12.60 15.55
N VAL A 479 15.98 12.45 15.29
CA VAL A 479 15.22 13.21 14.30
C VAL A 479 14.12 14.01 14.97
N SER A 480 13.61 15.01 14.26
CA SER A 480 12.36 15.68 14.65
C SER A 480 11.16 14.76 14.41
N TYR A 481 10.07 14.95 15.14
CA TYR A 481 8.83 14.22 14.86
C TYR A 481 8.05 14.89 13.70
N PRO A 482 7.40 14.12 12.81
CA PRO A 482 7.37 12.66 12.77
C PRO A 482 8.69 12.04 12.29
N THR A 483 8.97 10.81 12.73
CA THR A 483 10.10 10.05 12.21
C THR A 483 9.95 9.84 10.69
N PRO A 484 11.02 9.94 9.88
CA PRO A 484 10.92 9.80 8.43
C PRO A 484 10.31 8.46 8.02
N SER A 485 9.22 8.45 7.27
CA SER A 485 8.50 7.20 6.91
C SER A 485 9.38 6.23 6.11
N ASN A 486 10.31 6.77 5.32
CA ASN A 486 11.32 6.05 4.57
C ASN A 486 12.64 5.79 5.35
N THR A 487 12.62 5.77 6.68
CA THR A 487 13.82 5.49 7.50
C THR A 487 14.40 4.11 7.19
N SER A 488 13.58 3.05 7.24
CA SER A 488 14.03 1.68 6.95
C SER A 488 14.51 1.51 5.52
N PHE A 489 14.00 2.33 4.60
CA PHE A 489 14.42 2.33 3.21
C PHE A 489 15.92 2.65 3.06
N TYR A 490 16.50 3.49 3.92
CA TYR A 490 17.93 3.79 3.92
C TYR A 490 18.76 2.91 4.86
N ASN A 491 18.23 1.76 5.30
CA ASN A 491 18.86 0.92 6.32
C ASN A 491 19.20 1.69 7.61
N LYS A 492 18.44 2.75 7.91
CA LYS A 492 18.61 3.58 9.10
C LYS A 492 17.61 3.18 10.18
N THR A 493 17.89 3.64 11.39
CA THR A 493 16.90 3.73 12.46
C THR A 493 16.82 5.18 12.90
N SER A 494 15.62 5.65 13.22
CA SER A 494 15.39 7.02 13.69
C SER A 494 14.59 7.03 14.99
N PHE A 495 14.93 7.98 15.87
CA PHE A 495 14.33 8.16 17.18
C PHE A 495 13.84 9.60 17.34
N SER A 496 12.62 9.78 17.82
CA SER A 496 12.06 11.09 18.18
C SER A 496 11.19 11.00 19.42
N VAL A 497 10.90 12.15 20.02
CA VAL A 497 10.03 12.27 21.19
C VAL A 497 8.96 13.33 20.90
N THR A 498 7.73 13.06 21.31
CA THR A 498 6.61 14.00 21.25
C THR A 498 5.89 14.10 22.58
N ASN A 499 5.00 15.07 22.70
CA ASN A 499 3.95 15.02 23.72
C ASN A 499 2.95 13.86 23.48
N THR A 500 1.87 13.81 24.27
CA THR A 500 0.85 12.76 24.22
C THR A 500 -0.18 12.92 23.10
N THR A 501 -0.18 14.03 22.36
CA THR A 501 -1.22 14.32 21.37
C THR A 501 -1.21 13.39 20.15
N PRO A 502 -0.05 12.98 19.58
CA PRO A 502 -0.05 12.06 18.46
C PRO A 502 -0.49 10.64 18.86
N TYR A 503 -1.49 10.11 18.14
CA TYR A 503 -1.99 8.75 18.33
C TYR A 503 -1.18 7.74 17.51
N TRP A 504 -1.14 7.96 16.19
CA TRP A 504 -0.36 7.21 15.20
C TRP A 504 0.88 8.03 14.80
N PRO A 505 1.91 7.44 14.17
CA PRO A 505 2.98 8.22 13.52
C PRO A 505 2.50 9.32 12.55
N GLU A 506 1.27 9.20 12.06
CA GLU A 506 0.57 10.19 11.26
C GLU A 506 -0.40 10.90 12.19
N TYR A 507 -0.02 12.10 12.61
CA TYR A 507 -0.88 12.90 13.47
C TYR A 507 -2.12 13.34 12.68
N ASN A 508 -3.25 12.69 12.98
CA ASN A 508 -4.54 13.06 12.43
C ASN A 508 -5.33 13.90 13.44
N GLU A 509 -5.32 15.21 13.22
CA GLU A 509 -6.09 16.18 14.02
C GLU A 509 -7.59 16.01 14.00
N ARG A 510 -8.11 15.26 13.02
CA ARG A 510 -9.54 15.05 12.91
C ARG A 510 -10.07 14.20 14.06
N LEU A 511 -9.18 13.52 14.79
CA LEU A 511 -9.52 12.71 15.95
C LEU A 511 -9.41 13.54 17.22
N SER A 512 -10.53 13.68 17.92
CA SER A 512 -10.59 14.07 19.32
C SER A 512 -9.92 13.03 20.22
N GLU A 513 -9.60 13.40 21.46
CA GLU A 513 -9.04 12.44 22.43
C GLU A 513 -10.01 11.29 22.74
N GLU A 514 -11.32 11.53 22.71
CA GLU A 514 -12.34 10.49 22.88
C GLU A 514 -12.29 9.47 21.75
N GLU A 515 -12.28 9.93 20.49
CA GLU A 515 -12.17 9.05 19.32
C GLU A 515 -10.88 8.22 19.33
N LYS A 516 -9.74 8.82 19.72
CA LYS A 516 -8.46 8.09 19.86
C LYS A 516 -8.55 7.00 20.92
N MET A 517 -9.20 7.28 22.05
CA MET A 517 -9.39 6.30 23.13
C MET A 517 -10.30 5.16 22.69
N ASP A 518 -11.39 5.45 22.00
CA ASP A 518 -12.31 4.43 21.49
C ASP A 518 -11.64 3.55 20.44
N MET A 519 -10.93 4.15 19.48
CA MET A 519 -10.12 3.41 18.51
C MET A 519 -9.08 2.52 19.19
N ALA A 520 -8.41 3.02 20.23
CA ALA A 520 -7.42 2.24 20.97
C ALA A 520 -8.05 1.03 21.68
N LYS A 521 -9.17 1.23 22.37
CA LYS A 521 -9.91 0.15 23.05
C LYS A 521 -10.42 -0.89 22.06
N SER A 522 -11.06 -0.45 20.97
CA SER A 522 -11.57 -1.36 19.93
C SER A 522 -10.45 -2.21 19.33
N ARG A 523 -9.28 -1.60 19.06
CA ARG A 523 -8.11 -2.32 18.56
C ARG A 523 -7.57 -3.33 19.58
N MET A 524 -7.58 -3.02 20.88
CA MET A 524 -7.19 -3.99 21.91
C MET A 524 -8.16 -5.17 21.98
N ILE A 525 -9.47 -4.94 21.87
CA ILE A 525 -10.48 -6.01 21.84
C ILE A 525 -10.30 -6.90 20.61
N GLU A 526 -10.07 -6.32 19.43
CA GLU A 526 -9.76 -7.05 18.19
C GLU A 526 -8.56 -7.99 18.37
N PHE A 527 -7.56 -7.55 19.14
CA PHE A 527 -6.37 -8.32 19.48
C PHE A 527 -6.53 -9.25 20.69
N GLY A 528 -7.76 -9.42 21.19
CA GLY A 528 -8.12 -10.37 22.23
C GLY A 528 -7.97 -9.88 23.67
N ALA A 529 -7.92 -8.56 23.90
CA ALA A 529 -8.04 -8.00 25.25
C ALA A 529 -9.45 -8.17 25.82
N ALA A 530 -9.57 -8.11 27.15
CA ALA A 530 -10.88 -8.06 27.79
C ALA A 530 -11.54 -6.69 27.53
N PRO A 531 -12.88 -6.60 27.38
CA PRO A 531 -13.56 -5.32 27.33
C PRO A 531 -13.33 -4.54 28.64
N SER A 532 -13.30 -3.21 28.57
CA SER A 532 -13.15 -2.39 29.76
C SER A 532 -14.36 -2.54 30.69
N GLN A 533 -14.12 -2.78 31.99
CA GLN A 533 -15.20 -3.07 32.96
C GLN A 533 -16.24 -1.95 33.13
N SER A 534 -15.99 -0.75 32.59
CA SER A 534 -16.91 0.40 32.67
C SER A 534 -18.00 0.43 31.58
N GLU A 535 -17.88 -0.36 30.50
CA GLU A 535 -18.83 -0.33 29.37
C GLU A 535 -19.82 -1.51 29.35
N GLU A 536 -19.62 -2.52 30.20
CA GLU A 536 -20.45 -3.75 30.22
C GLU A 536 -21.88 -3.56 30.78
N TRP A 537 -22.25 -2.38 31.31
CA TRP A 537 -23.54 -2.20 31.98
C TRP A 537 -24.59 -1.36 31.24
N GLU A 538 -24.22 -0.56 30.23
CA GLU A 538 -25.18 0.37 29.60
C GLU A 538 -25.80 -0.15 28.28
N SER A 539 -25.23 -1.15 27.60
CA SER A 539 -25.71 -1.56 26.27
C SER A 539 -26.69 -2.75 26.25
N TRP A 540 -27.17 -3.24 27.39
CA TRP A 540 -28.09 -4.39 27.47
C TRP A 540 -29.44 -4.09 28.13
N GLN A 541 -29.84 -2.81 28.25
CA GLN A 541 -31.13 -2.41 28.83
C GLN A 541 -32.04 -1.54 27.93
N GLU A 542 -31.92 -1.58 26.61
CA GLU A 542 -32.97 -1.06 25.71
C GLU A 542 -33.55 -2.12 24.77
#